data_AF-Q2U8W1-F1
#
_entry.id   AF-Q2U8W1-F1
#
_cell.length_a   1.000
_cell.length_b   1.000
_cell.length_c   1.000
_cell.angle_alpha   90.00
_cell.angle_beta   90.00
_cell.angle_gamma   90.00
#
_symmetry.space_group_name_H-M   'P 1'
#
loop_
_entity.id
_entity.type
_entity.pdbx_description
1 polymer ?
#
loop_
_entity_poly.entity_id
_entity_poly.type
_entity_poly.pdbx_seq_one_letter_code
_entity_poly.pdbx_strand_id
1 'polypeptide(L)'
;MKIKAQMAPWTGDTSCADYLPITQEIFRELSVLEKLTEGGCSSTPRFIDFLAFEQDDDDPVPDGYFVVFLLEKLPGVNLERIFSEFSLEKRNRVRIAFAKAFR
;
A
#
# COMPACT_ATOMS: atom_id res chain seq x y z
N MET A 1 8.42 -10.01 -7.47
CA MET A 1 7.85 -8.68 -7.74
C MET A 1 6.40 -8.64 -7.31
N LYS A 2 5.96 -7.55 -6.67
CA LYS A 2 4.58 -7.28 -6.27
C LYS A 2 4.18 -5.94 -6.91
N ILE A 3 2.99 -5.89 -7.47
CA ILE A 3 2.37 -4.67 -8.01
C ILE A 3 1.24 -4.29 -7.07
N LYS A 4 1.19 -3.04 -6.62
CA LYS A 4 0.08 -2.46 -5.85
C LYS A 4 -0.51 -1.34 -6.68
N ALA A 5 -1.78 -1.45 -7.03
CA ALA A 5 -2.54 -0.36 -7.67
C ALA A 5 -3.44 0.33 -6.63
N GLN A 6 -3.46 1.64 -6.66
CA GLN A 6 -4.37 2.49 -5.88
C GLN A 6 -5.10 3.44 -6.83
N MET A 7 -6.40 3.58 -6.60
CA MET A 7 -7.29 4.40 -7.42
C MET A 7 -8.05 5.35 -6.51
N ALA A 8 -8.34 6.56 -7.03
CA ALA A 8 -9.27 7.46 -6.37
C ALA A 8 -10.65 6.78 -6.21
N PRO A 9 -11.35 6.98 -5.08
CA PRO A 9 -12.77 6.62 -4.99
C PRO A 9 -13.58 7.50 -5.94
N TRP A 10 -14.47 6.90 -6.74
CA TRP A 10 -15.43 7.67 -7.53
C TRP A 10 -16.48 8.27 -6.59
N THR A 11 -16.55 9.61 -6.52
CA THR A 11 -17.46 10.33 -5.60
C THR A 11 -18.86 10.51 -6.17
N GLY A 12 -19.07 10.26 -7.46
CA GLY A 12 -20.36 10.43 -8.14
C GLY A 12 -20.81 11.89 -8.30
N ASP A 13 -19.99 12.84 -7.85
CA ASP A 13 -20.23 14.27 -7.98
C ASP A 13 -19.33 14.80 -9.10
N THR A 14 -19.90 15.10 -10.26
CA THR A 14 -19.22 15.69 -11.44
C THR A 14 -18.89 17.19 -11.24
N SER A 15 -18.99 17.68 -10.01
CA SER A 15 -18.56 19.01 -9.62
C SER A 15 -17.03 19.11 -9.71
N CYS A 16 -16.56 19.61 -10.86
CA CYS A 16 -15.18 20.02 -11.21
C CYS A 16 -14.42 20.86 -10.14
N ALA A 17 -15.05 21.23 -9.01
CA ALA A 17 -14.50 22.15 -8.02
C ALA A 17 -13.59 21.49 -6.96
N ASP A 18 -13.69 20.18 -6.72
CA ASP A 18 -12.92 19.51 -5.65
C ASP A 18 -11.82 18.62 -6.24
N TYR A 19 -10.86 19.28 -6.91
CA TYR A 19 -9.57 18.71 -7.28
C TYR A 19 -8.96 17.97 -6.07
N LEU A 20 -8.76 16.65 -6.18
CA LEU A 20 -7.81 15.96 -5.33
C LEU A 20 -6.65 15.51 -6.20
N PRO A 21 -5.56 16.32 -6.32
CA PRO A 21 -4.29 15.80 -6.81
C PRO A 21 -3.95 14.52 -6.05
N ILE A 22 -3.13 13.64 -6.66
CA ILE A 22 -2.58 12.44 -6.02
C ILE A 22 -2.43 12.68 -4.52
N THR A 23 -3.17 11.93 -3.72
CA THR A 23 -3.49 12.40 -2.37
C THR A 23 -2.23 12.44 -1.50
N GLN A 24 -2.26 13.25 -0.45
CA GLN A 24 -1.14 13.34 0.50
C GLN A 24 -0.76 11.97 1.09
N GLU A 25 -1.74 11.06 1.21
CA GLU A 25 -1.53 9.68 1.65
C GLU A 25 -0.61 8.89 0.72
N ILE A 26 -0.73 9.08 -0.60
CA ILE A 26 0.13 8.41 -1.59
C ILE A 26 1.54 8.94 -1.51
N PHE A 27 1.72 10.27 -1.47
CA PHE A 27 3.03 10.88 -1.30
C PHE A 27 3.69 10.47 0.02
N ARG A 28 2.89 10.35 1.10
CA ARG A 28 3.37 9.85 2.39
C ARG A 28 3.80 8.40 2.31
N GLU A 29 3.02 7.53 1.65
CA GLU A 29 3.39 6.13 1.46
C GLU A 29 4.69 6.00 0.66
N LEU A 30 4.83 6.74 -0.44
CA LEU A 30 6.05 6.78 -1.26
C LEU A 30 7.26 7.24 -0.44
N SER A 31 7.17 8.37 0.25
CA SER A 31 8.26 8.89 1.08
C SER A 31 8.69 7.92 2.19
N VAL A 32 7.73 7.20 2.79
CA VAL A 32 8.03 6.21 3.83
C VAL A 32 8.71 4.98 3.21
N LEU A 33 8.22 4.47 2.08
CA LEU A 33 8.78 3.30 1.41
C LEU A 33 10.21 3.55 0.90
N GLU A 34 10.48 4.74 0.36
CA GLU A 34 11.83 5.17 -0.03
C GLU A 34 12.78 5.18 1.16
N LYS A 35 12.42 5.88 2.25
CA LYS A 35 13.25 5.96 3.46
C LYS A 35 13.53 4.58 4.07
N LEU A 36 12.53 3.71 4.11
CA LEU A 36 12.70 2.35 4.64
C LEU A 36 13.58 1.49 3.72
N THR A 37 13.52 1.73 2.40
CA THR A 37 14.39 1.06 1.42
C THR A 37 15.84 1.52 1.57
N GLU A 38 16.07 2.83 1.64
CA GLU A 38 17.40 3.43 1.88
C GLU A 38 17.99 2.97 3.22
N GLY A 39 17.15 2.86 4.25
CA GLY A 39 17.52 2.34 5.55
C GLY A 39 17.74 0.83 5.60
N GLY A 40 17.58 0.10 4.48
CA GLY A 40 17.78 -1.35 4.41
C GLY A 40 16.79 -2.15 5.25
N CYS A 41 15.57 -1.63 5.46
CA CYS A 41 14.55 -2.31 6.26
C CYS A 41 14.16 -3.65 5.63
N SER A 42 14.37 -4.75 6.35
CA SER A 42 14.00 -6.10 5.90
C SER A 42 12.53 -6.46 6.19
N SER A 43 11.84 -5.65 6.98
CA SER A 43 10.43 -5.86 7.35
C SER A 43 9.44 -5.26 6.36
N THR A 44 9.90 -4.40 5.44
CA THR A 44 9.09 -3.81 4.38
C THR A 44 9.64 -4.22 3.01
N PRO A 45 8.78 -4.39 2.00
CA PRO A 45 9.26 -4.67 0.65
C PRO A 45 10.11 -3.50 0.18
N ARG A 46 11.22 -3.81 -0.50
CA ARG A 46 12.02 -2.80 -1.19
C ARG A 46 11.16 -2.06 -2.22
N PHE A 47 11.19 -0.75 -2.18
CA PHE A 47 10.67 0.11 -3.22
C PHE A 47 11.55 -0.01 -4.47
N ILE A 48 10.92 -0.21 -5.63
CA ILE A 48 11.62 -0.33 -6.92
C ILE A 48 11.31 0.89 -7.77
N ASP A 49 10.02 1.17 -7.98
CA ASP A 49 9.56 2.28 -8.83
C ASP A 49 8.08 2.58 -8.57
N PHE A 50 7.58 3.68 -9.13
CA PHE A 50 6.16 4.00 -9.18
C PHE A 50 5.75 4.65 -10.50
N LEU A 51 4.47 4.49 -10.86
CA LEU A 51 3.82 5.21 -11.95
C LEU A 51 2.59 5.88 -11.38
N ALA A 52 2.40 7.17 -11.67
CA ALA A 52 1.20 7.90 -11.30
C ALA A 52 0.65 8.63 -12.53
N PHE A 53 -0.66 8.55 -12.72
CA PHE A 53 -1.36 9.26 -13.79
C PHE A 53 -2.72 9.77 -13.30
N GLU A 54 -3.05 10.98 -13.75
CA GLU A 54 -4.38 11.57 -13.62
C GLU A 54 -5.22 11.08 -14.81
N GLN A 55 -6.51 10.87 -14.55
CA GLN A 55 -7.47 10.39 -15.54
C GLN A 55 -8.17 11.56 -16.20
N ASP A 56 -8.26 11.52 -17.53
CA ASP A 56 -8.93 12.56 -18.31
C ASP A 56 -10.45 12.31 -18.46
N ASP A 57 -11.13 13.19 -19.19
CA ASP A 57 -12.58 13.10 -19.42
C ASP A 57 -13.02 11.82 -20.16
N ASP A 58 -12.10 11.16 -20.86
CA ASP A 58 -12.36 9.94 -21.63
C ASP A 58 -12.06 8.66 -20.83
N ASP A 59 -11.47 8.78 -19.64
CA ASP A 59 -11.13 7.67 -18.75
C ASP A 59 -12.30 7.20 -17.86
N PRO A 60 -12.23 5.99 -17.26
CA PRO A 60 -13.32 5.45 -16.45
C PRO A 60 -13.69 6.25 -15.18
N VAL A 61 -12.75 7.06 -14.66
CA VAL A 61 -12.94 7.92 -13.49
C VAL A 61 -12.37 9.31 -13.84
N PRO A 62 -13.10 10.15 -14.59
CA PRO A 62 -12.67 11.51 -14.90
C PRO A 62 -12.28 12.28 -13.65
N ASP A 63 -11.23 13.10 -13.75
CA ASP A 63 -10.59 13.84 -12.64
C ASP A 63 -10.03 12.94 -11.51
N GLY A 64 -10.05 11.62 -11.70
CA GLY A 64 -9.47 10.65 -10.81
C GLY A 64 -7.96 10.51 -11.02
N TYR A 65 -7.37 9.56 -10.30
CA TYR A 65 -5.98 9.17 -10.53
C TYR A 65 -5.82 7.66 -10.38
N PHE A 66 -4.71 7.17 -10.93
CA PHE A 66 -4.23 5.81 -10.74
C PHE A 66 -2.74 5.85 -10.40
N VAL A 67 -2.38 5.15 -9.32
CA VAL A 67 -0.99 5.01 -8.90
C VAL A 67 -0.63 3.54 -8.79
N VAL A 68 0.48 3.17 -9.40
CA VAL A 68 1.07 1.83 -9.37
C VAL A 68 2.39 1.89 -8.65
N PHE A 69 2.54 1.06 -7.62
CA PHE A 69 3.83 0.82 -6.96
C PHE A 69 4.41 -0.49 -7.44
N LEU A 70 5.68 -0.44 -7.80
CA LEU A 70 6.50 -1.61 -8.07
C LEU A 70 7.36 -1.92 -6.83
N LEU A 71 7.11 -3.08 -6.24
CA LEU A 71 7.71 -3.49 -4.98
C LEU A 71 8.36 -4.87 -5.08
N GLU A 72 9.36 -5.13 -4.25
CA GLU A 72 9.82 -6.49 -3.99
C GLU A 72 8.67 -7.35 -3.44
N LYS A 73 8.66 -8.64 -3.81
CA LYS A 73 7.70 -9.60 -3.22
C LYS A 73 8.36 -10.24 -2.01
N LEU A 74 7.89 -9.89 -0.82
CA LEU A 74 8.33 -10.54 0.41
C LEU A 74 7.72 -11.95 0.55
N PRO A 75 8.49 -12.92 1.10
CA PRO A 75 7.93 -14.20 1.51
C PRO A 75 7.01 -13.99 2.72
N GLY A 76 5.89 -14.69 2.75
CA GLY A 76 4.96 -14.59 3.87
C GLY A 76 3.54 -14.98 3.49
N VAL A 77 2.65 -14.87 4.48
CA VAL A 77 1.24 -15.21 4.38
C VAL A 77 0.42 -14.10 5.03
N ASN A 78 -0.74 -13.77 4.45
CA ASN A 78 -1.64 -12.81 5.05
C ASN A 78 -2.29 -13.44 6.30
N LEU A 79 -1.90 -12.95 7.47
CA LEU A 79 -2.40 -13.44 8.75
C LEU A 79 -3.90 -13.18 8.97
N GLU A 80 -4.47 -12.14 8.37
CA GLU A 80 -5.91 -11.85 8.49
C GLU A 80 -6.79 -13.05 8.12
N ARG A 81 -6.36 -13.81 7.10
CA ARG A 81 -7.14 -14.94 6.57
C ARG A 81 -6.96 -16.24 7.34
N ILE A 82 -5.76 -16.48 7.89
CA ILE A 82 -5.37 -17.82 8.39
C ILE A 82 -5.01 -17.84 9.87
N PHE A 83 -4.93 -16.67 10.52
CA PHE A 83 -4.47 -16.61 11.91
C PHE A 83 -5.41 -17.34 12.86
N SER A 84 -6.72 -17.27 12.63
CA SER A 84 -7.74 -17.99 13.42
C SER A 84 -7.63 -19.51 13.28
N GLU A 85 -7.19 -20.00 12.12
CA GLU A 85 -7.02 -21.43 11.82
C GLU A 85 -5.78 -22.04 12.48
N PHE A 86 -4.85 -21.19 12.93
CA PHE A 86 -3.65 -21.66 13.62
C PHE A 86 -3.96 -22.23 15.01
N SER A 87 -3.19 -23.26 15.39
CA SER A 87 -3.17 -23.75 16.76
C SER A 87 -2.89 -22.60 17.74
N LEU A 88 -3.38 -22.72 18.98
CA LEU A 88 -3.16 -21.71 20.00
C LEU A 88 -1.67 -21.42 20.21
N GLU A 89 -0.84 -22.46 20.18
CA GLU A 89 0.63 -22.34 20.27
C GLU A 89 1.20 -21.45 19.16
N LYS A 90 0.82 -21.72 17.90
CA LYS A 90 1.30 -20.94 16.75
C LYS A 90 0.81 -19.49 16.81
N ARG A 91 -0.45 -19.26 17.20
CA ARG A 91 -0.97 -17.90 17.44
C ARG A 91 -0.18 -17.15 18.51
N ASN A 92 0.18 -17.83 19.60
CA ASN A 92 0.98 -17.23 20.68
C ASN A 92 2.38 -16.87 20.20
N ARG A 93 3.03 -17.72 19.39
CA ARG A 93 4.33 -17.40 18.77
C ARG A 93 4.27 -16.15 17.90
N VAL A 94 3.22 -16.00 17.09
CA VAL A 94 3.00 -14.79 16.28
C VAL A 94 2.82 -13.54 17.16
N ARG A 95 1.98 -13.63 18.21
CA ARG A 95 1.79 -12.52 19.16
C ARG A 95 3.09 -12.10 19.84
N ILE A 96 3.89 -13.07 20.28
CA ILE A 96 5.21 -12.83 20.89
C ILE A 96 6.16 -12.17 19.88
N ALA A 97 6.20 -12.66 18.63
CA ALA A 97 7.03 -12.05 17.59
C ALA A 97 6.63 -10.60 17.32
N PHE A 98 5.33 -10.32 17.24
CA PHE A 98 4.81 -8.95 17.09
C PHE A 98 5.17 -8.06 18.28
N ALA A 99 4.96 -8.54 19.51
CA ALA A 99 5.30 -7.79 20.73
C ALA A 99 6.81 -7.49 20.85
N LYS A 100 7.67 -8.36 20.32
CA LYS A 100 9.12 -8.12 20.25
C LYS A 100 9.50 -7.06 19.21
N ALA A 101 8.81 -7.02 18.07
CA ALA A 101 9.08 -6.06 17.00
C ALA A 101 8.56 -4.64 17.31
N PHE A 102 7.61 -4.52 18.23
CA PHE A 102 7.01 -3.23 18.63
C PHE A 102 7.80 -2.49 19.72
N ARG A 103 8.80 -3.15 20.33
CA ARG A 103 9.68 -2.58 21.36
C ARG A 103 10.92 -1.97 20.72
#